data_AF-A0A6L8GHK3-F1
#
_entry.id   AF-A0A6L8GHK3-F1
#
_cell.length_a   1.000
_cell.length_b   1.000
_cell.length_c   1.000
_cell.angle_alpha   90.00
_cell.angle_beta   90.00
_cell.angle_gamma   90.00
#
_symmetry.space_group_name_H-M   'P 1'
#
loop_
_entity.id
_entity.type
_entity.pdbx_description
1 polymer ?
#
loop_
_entity_poly.entity_id
_entity_poly.type
_entity_poly.pdbx_seq_one_letter_code
_entity_poly.pdbx_strand_id
1 'polypeptide(L)'
;MREEERERPVVDAADALTLDQDIDWDRCAREATPASHRTLRNLRAVANVLAGSRTQGDAADGESTASPGVTGSFFVRLIVRTLVAFAALWVAASLAVGLWGWDTFHREYGELAPFLLLLVGAPATTGCLFLYAGRRERRTWLLGAYFLLSAALVNPFALLGILRGAPPVEPFGYPDFAFPYIYPFMFAPAFLWAFARECPRVRRGTRLDDLARRMVTVSVLVGCVIWVGTVTWLVLARAGRVPLAVSWWMFDGIFVALNVLSLGAVVVVALRARTAPADETRRVVLFSIGFLMYVGLLAAYNLAEALSPGDWLSNYRWSPGIAVLQLLRFPGLFLLWYAVLAVRVPHMREVVRASLRRLLTRGWLLAIGAAVPAAVLVWLLANRPEEAVGAVAAEPLVQLLGAVAALSLLAAAVRRQLLVRLDAWLYPDTADQRQVLADATTALAKAGHITQVSRIVRRTARRGCGAPVSLLVRTDDAAETEDLNDPNGDIPPLARVSAIVHMLETVGGTLCVHPDDDTSYFSLLLDDDRRWVVD
;
A
#
# COMPACT_ATOMS: atom_id res chain seq x y z
N MET A 1 18.92 22.62 27.06
CA MET A 1 19.19 21.84 25.83
C MET A 1 20.22 20.79 26.18
N ARG A 2 19.86 19.52 26.04
CA ARG A 2 20.79 18.40 26.28
C ARG A 2 21.84 18.39 25.16
N GLU A 3 23.03 17.90 25.46
CA GLU A 3 24.15 17.82 24.50
C GLU A 3 23.74 17.08 23.21
N GLU A 4 22.86 16.08 23.32
CA GLU A 4 22.22 15.38 22.19
C GLU A 4 21.43 16.28 21.23
N GLU A 5 20.85 17.38 21.70
CA GLU A 5 20.09 18.31 20.83
C GLU A 5 21.02 19.21 20.01
N ARG A 6 22.29 19.40 20.41
CA ARG A 6 23.25 20.26 19.70
C ARG A 6 23.90 19.61 18.49
N GLU A 7 23.98 18.28 18.45
CA GLU A 7 24.64 17.55 17.34
C GLU A 7 23.68 17.06 16.26
N ARG A 8 22.38 17.21 16.49
CA ARG A 8 21.30 16.75 15.61
C ARG A 8 21.46 17.10 14.11
N PRO A 9 21.76 18.36 13.71
CA PRO A 9 21.84 18.70 12.29
C PRO A 9 23.03 18.06 11.58
N VAL A 10 24.12 17.76 12.29
CA VAL A 10 25.29 17.06 11.74
C VAL A 10 24.95 15.59 11.51
N VAL A 11 24.31 14.95 12.49
CA VAL A 11 23.87 13.55 12.39
C VAL A 11 22.85 13.39 11.27
N ASP A 12 21.89 14.29 11.16
CA ASP A 12 20.86 14.25 10.10
C ASP A 12 21.48 14.40 8.70
N ALA A 13 22.44 15.32 8.53
CA ALA A 13 23.16 15.49 7.26
C ALA A 13 24.01 14.25 6.93
N ALA A 14 24.72 13.67 7.91
CA ALA A 14 25.51 12.45 7.70
C ALA A 14 24.62 11.23 7.38
N ASP A 15 23.49 11.08 8.09
CA ASP A 15 22.49 10.02 7.84
C ASP A 15 21.83 10.16 6.47
N ALA A 16 21.61 11.38 5.99
CA ALA A 16 21.05 11.62 4.66
C ALA A 16 22.09 11.34 3.56
N LEU A 17 23.34 11.75 3.77
CA LEU A 17 24.45 11.50 2.85
C LEU A 17 24.72 10.01 2.65
N THR A 18 24.76 9.25 3.75
CA THR A 18 24.99 7.79 3.73
C THR A 18 23.83 6.99 3.13
N LEU A 19 22.62 7.58 3.10
CA LEU A 19 21.42 6.95 2.56
C LEU A 19 21.06 7.44 1.16
N ASP A 20 21.93 8.24 0.55
CA ASP A 20 21.74 8.82 -0.77
C ASP A 20 20.43 9.61 -0.91
N GLN A 21 20.25 10.62 -0.05
CA GLN A 21 19.05 11.45 -0.05
C GLN A 21 19.40 12.94 -0.10
N ASP A 22 18.46 13.75 -0.61
CA ASP A 22 18.62 15.21 -0.65
C ASP A 22 18.70 15.81 0.75
N ILE A 23 19.66 16.72 0.92
CA ILE A 23 19.97 17.39 2.19
C ILE A 23 19.55 18.86 2.08
N ASP A 24 18.69 19.31 2.98
CA ASP A 24 18.39 20.74 3.16
C ASP A 24 19.52 21.40 3.94
N TRP A 25 20.57 21.79 3.21
CA TRP A 25 21.77 22.40 3.78
C TRP A 25 21.47 23.71 4.50
N ASP A 26 20.44 24.45 4.09
CA ASP A 26 20.11 25.75 4.65
C ASP A 26 19.40 25.61 5.99
N ARG A 27 18.53 24.60 6.13
CA ARG A 27 18.00 24.21 7.45
C ARG A 27 19.12 23.72 8.37
N CYS A 28 19.96 22.79 7.91
CA CYS A 28 21.04 22.27 8.75
C CYS A 28 21.99 23.38 9.20
N ALA A 29 22.27 24.37 8.33
CA ALA A 29 23.08 25.53 8.68
C ALA A 29 22.38 26.46 9.69
N ARG A 30 21.07 26.67 9.59
CA ARG A 30 20.32 27.49 10.57
C ARG A 30 20.24 26.85 11.96
N GLU A 31 20.13 25.53 12.01
CA GLU A 31 20.02 24.77 13.27
C GLU A 31 21.39 24.42 13.89
N ALA A 32 22.49 24.63 13.15
CA ALA A 32 23.83 24.30 13.60
C ALA A 32 24.38 25.29 14.64
N THR A 33 25.02 24.74 15.66
CA THR A 33 25.92 25.51 16.54
C THR A 33 27.21 25.93 15.78
N PRO A 34 27.92 26.96 16.25
CA PRO A 34 29.22 27.38 15.69
C PRO A 34 30.23 26.23 15.52
N ALA A 35 30.26 25.28 16.46
CA ALA A 35 31.13 24.11 16.40
C ALA A 35 30.72 23.14 15.27
N SER A 36 29.41 22.90 15.09
CA SER A 36 28.88 22.01 14.05
C SER A 36 28.96 22.55 12.62
N HIS A 37 29.06 23.88 12.44
CA HIS A 37 29.16 24.49 11.10
C HIS A 37 30.36 23.99 10.31
N ARG A 38 31.50 23.73 10.98
CA ARG A 38 32.69 23.19 10.33
C ARG A 38 32.45 21.77 9.80
N THR A 39 31.82 20.93 10.62
CA THR A 39 31.48 19.54 10.24
C THR A 39 30.45 19.51 9.12
N LEU A 40 29.43 20.36 9.16
CA LEU A 40 28.44 20.50 8.09
C LEU A 40 29.05 20.97 6.76
N ARG A 41 30.00 21.92 6.81
CA ARG A 41 30.73 22.35 5.61
C ARG A 41 31.55 21.20 5.01
N ASN A 42 32.19 20.39 5.84
CA ASN A 42 32.92 19.19 5.39
C ASN A 42 31.96 18.15 4.77
N LEU A 43 30.81 17.89 5.40
CA LEU A 43 29.79 16.98 4.86
C LEU A 43 29.25 17.48 3.51
N ARG A 44 29.04 18.80 3.37
CA ARG A 44 28.61 19.41 2.10
C ARG A 44 29.65 19.25 1.00
N ALA A 45 30.93 19.40 1.33
CA ALA A 45 32.02 19.16 0.38
C ALA A 45 32.04 17.68 -0.07
N VAL A 46 31.90 16.73 0.86
CA VAL A 46 31.80 15.29 0.52
C VAL A 46 30.58 15.01 -0.36
N ALA A 47 29.43 15.62 -0.07
CA ALA A 47 28.23 15.50 -0.90
C ALA A 47 28.45 15.94 -2.34
N ASN A 48 29.11 17.09 -2.53
CA ASN A 48 29.40 17.61 -3.86
C ASN A 48 30.35 16.70 -4.64
N VAL A 49 31.36 16.11 -3.97
CA VAL A 49 32.26 15.12 -4.60
C VAL A 49 31.51 13.86 -5.00
N LEU A 50 30.64 13.34 -4.12
CA LEU A 50 29.81 12.16 -4.43
C LEU A 50 28.83 12.44 -5.57
N ALA A 51 28.19 13.60 -5.58
CA ALA A 51 27.30 14.02 -6.67
C ALA A 51 28.06 14.13 -8.01
N GLY A 52 29.25 14.75 -8.01
CA GLY A 52 30.12 14.83 -9.18
C GLY A 52 30.57 13.46 -9.70
N SER A 53 30.88 12.52 -8.80
CA SER A 53 31.25 11.15 -9.17
C SER A 53 30.09 10.35 -9.78
N ARG A 54 28.82 10.64 -9.43
CA ARG A 54 27.67 9.97 -10.05
C ARG A 54 27.41 10.39 -11.48
N THR A 55 27.55 11.68 -11.77
CA THR A 55 27.50 12.19 -13.15
C THR A 55 28.58 11.59 -14.04
N GLN A 56 29.65 11.06 -13.46
CA GLN A 56 30.77 10.46 -14.19
C GLN A 56 30.73 8.91 -14.17
N GLY A 57 30.09 8.30 -13.16
CA GLY A 57 30.00 6.86 -12.94
C GLY A 57 28.92 6.13 -13.76
N ASP A 58 27.90 6.83 -14.28
CA ASP A 58 26.95 6.23 -15.23
C ASP A 58 27.60 5.87 -16.60
N ALA A 59 28.88 6.21 -16.80
CA ALA A 59 29.68 5.81 -17.97
C ALA A 59 30.75 4.73 -17.68
N ALA A 60 30.97 4.34 -16.42
CA ALA A 60 32.04 3.41 -16.07
C ALA A 60 31.66 2.54 -14.85
N ASP A 61 30.90 1.48 -15.10
CA ASP A 61 30.74 0.36 -14.17
C ASP A 61 32.09 -0.36 -14.02
N GLY A 62 32.72 -0.26 -12.85
CA GLY A 62 33.94 -1.02 -12.53
C GLY A 62 34.54 -0.63 -11.19
N GLU A 63 34.19 -1.41 -10.15
CA GLU A 63 34.94 -1.61 -8.89
C GLU A 63 35.51 -0.37 -8.18
N SER A 64 34.83 0.06 -7.11
CA SER A 64 35.45 0.91 -6.09
C SER A 64 35.53 0.19 -4.75
N THR A 65 36.77 0.12 -4.26
CA THR A 65 37.28 -0.55 -3.08
C THR A 65 36.90 0.15 -1.77
N ALA A 66 36.75 -0.67 -0.72
CA ALA A 66 36.19 -0.31 0.57
C ALA A 66 37.06 0.66 1.40
N SER A 67 36.40 1.64 2.02
CA SER A 67 36.99 2.50 3.06
C SER A 67 36.76 1.93 4.47
N PRO A 68 37.76 1.95 5.38
CA PRO A 68 37.72 1.28 6.68
C PRO A 68 37.17 2.23 7.77
N GLY A 69 35.88 2.08 8.10
CA GLY A 69 35.26 2.73 9.26
C GLY A 69 34.03 1.96 9.80
N VAL A 70 33.89 0.69 9.42
CA VAL A 70 32.58 0.03 9.28
C VAL A 70 32.49 -1.30 10.07
N THR A 71 33.05 -1.40 11.27
CA THR A 71 32.92 -2.63 12.07
C THR A 71 31.51 -2.81 12.64
N GLY A 72 30.90 -1.76 13.20
CA GLY A 72 29.53 -1.82 13.73
C GLY A 72 28.46 -2.05 12.64
N SER A 73 28.64 -1.44 11.47
CA SER A 73 27.68 -1.61 10.37
C SER A 73 27.84 -2.96 9.65
N PHE A 74 29.04 -3.56 9.65
CA PHE A 74 29.24 -4.88 9.05
C PHE A 74 28.47 -5.96 9.81
N PHE A 75 28.57 -5.98 11.15
CA PHE A 75 27.91 -6.99 11.97
C PHE A 75 26.38 -6.92 11.88
N VAL A 76 25.81 -5.71 11.91
CA VAL A 76 24.35 -5.51 11.73
C VAL A 76 23.90 -5.97 10.34
N ARG A 77 24.66 -5.63 9.27
CA ARG A 77 24.35 -6.10 7.92
C ARG A 77 24.44 -7.62 7.81
N LEU A 78 25.41 -8.24 8.47
CA LEU A 78 25.56 -9.69 8.51
C LEU A 78 24.35 -10.33 9.19
N ILE A 79 23.98 -9.89 10.40
CA ILE A 79 22.80 -10.40 11.13
C ILE A 79 21.53 -10.28 10.29
N VAL A 80 21.31 -9.11 9.69
CA VAL A 80 20.12 -8.87 8.87
C VAL A 80 20.09 -9.79 7.66
N ARG A 81 21.23 -9.99 6.98
CA ARG A 81 21.34 -10.92 5.84
C ARG A 81 21.16 -12.37 6.26
N THR A 82 21.74 -12.79 7.39
CA THR A 82 21.58 -14.15 7.90
C THR A 82 20.14 -14.42 8.29
N LEU A 83 19.44 -13.45 8.88
CA LEU A 83 18.04 -13.57 9.25
C LEU A 83 17.14 -13.70 8.02
N VAL A 84 17.36 -12.88 6.99
CA VAL A 84 16.63 -12.95 5.72
C VAL A 84 16.93 -14.24 4.96
N ALA A 85 18.19 -14.67 4.90
CA ALA A 85 18.59 -15.94 4.27
C ALA A 85 17.98 -17.15 4.99
N PHE A 86 17.98 -17.12 6.31
CA PHE A 86 17.36 -18.14 7.13
C PHE A 86 15.83 -18.18 6.94
N ALA A 87 15.15 -17.02 6.87
CA ALA A 87 13.73 -16.95 6.49
C ALA A 87 13.47 -17.49 5.08
N ALA A 88 14.34 -17.19 4.11
CA ALA A 88 14.23 -17.70 2.74
C ALA A 88 14.35 -19.23 2.69
N LEU A 89 15.37 -19.77 3.35
CA LEU A 89 15.61 -21.22 3.43
C LEU A 89 14.42 -21.91 4.10
N TRP A 90 13.90 -21.32 5.18
CA TRP A 90 12.73 -21.82 5.88
C TRP A 90 11.52 -21.90 4.96
N VAL A 91 11.14 -20.78 4.32
CA VAL A 91 10.02 -20.72 3.39
C VAL A 91 10.20 -21.71 2.22
N ALA A 92 11.42 -21.86 1.70
CA ALA A 92 11.70 -22.80 0.61
C ALA A 92 11.55 -24.26 1.04
N ALA A 93 12.17 -24.66 2.17
CA ALA A 93 12.06 -26.01 2.72
C ALA A 93 10.59 -26.36 2.99
N SER A 94 9.87 -25.41 3.53
CA SER A 94 8.46 -25.50 3.81
C SER A 94 7.56 -25.66 2.59
N LEU A 95 7.78 -24.88 1.53
CA LEU A 95 7.04 -25.05 0.27
C LEU A 95 7.37 -26.39 -0.38
N ALA A 96 8.64 -26.83 -0.31
CA ALA A 96 9.04 -28.14 -0.79
C ALA A 96 8.34 -29.28 -0.03
N VAL A 97 8.28 -29.20 1.31
CA VAL A 97 7.58 -30.18 2.15
C VAL A 97 6.08 -30.16 1.88
N GLY A 98 5.46 -28.98 1.79
CA GLY A 98 4.03 -28.84 1.49
C GLY A 98 3.63 -29.43 0.13
N LEU A 99 4.48 -29.24 -0.89
CA LEU A 99 4.27 -29.80 -2.23
C LEU A 99 4.55 -31.31 -2.27
N TRP A 100 5.59 -31.78 -1.59
CA TRP A 100 5.94 -33.20 -1.54
C TRP A 100 4.90 -34.02 -0.76
N GLY A 101 4.39 -33.47 0.35
CA GLY A 101 3.35 -34.05 1.18
C GLY A 101 1.92 -33.67 0.77
N TRP A 102 1.71 -33.18 -0.46
CA TRP A 102 0.43 -32.59 -0.88
C TRP A 102 -0.78 -33.48 -0.60
N ASP A 103 -0.69 -34.78 -0.90
CA ASP A 103 -1.81 -35.71 -0.69
C ASP A 103 -2.19 -35.85 0.79
N THR A 104 -1.19 -35.84 1.68
CA THR A 104 -1.42 -35.92 3.14
C THR A 104 -1.97 -34.61 3.66
N PHE A 105 -1.38 -33.50 3.21
CA PHE A 105 -1.82 -32.14 3.55
C PHE A 105 -3.26 -31.89 3.07
N HIS A 106 -3.60 -32.28 1.84
CA HIS A 106 -4.95 -32.16 1.31
C HIS A 106 -5.93 -33.12 2.00
N ARG A 107 -5.50 -34.32 2.41
CA ARG A 107 -6.36 -35.22 3.20
C ARG A 107 -6.70 -34.64 4.58
N GLU A 108 -5.76 -33.95 5.22
CA GLU A 108 -5.97 -33.36 6.55
C GLU A 108 -6.77 -32.05 6.51
N TYR A 109 -6.52 -31.20 5.52
CA TYR A 109 -7.12 -29.86 5.43
C TYR A 109 -8.23 -29.75 4.36
N GLY A 110 -8.47 -30.80 3.57
CA GLY A 110 -9.46 -30.82 2.50
C GLY A 110 -9.27 -29.68 1.50
N GLU A 111 -10.39 -29.05 1.14
CA GLU A 111 -10.46 -27.91 0.22
C GLU A 111 -9.71 -26.66 0.72
N LEU A 112 -9.31 -26.60 1.99
CA LEU A 112 -8.55 -25.47 2.56
C LEU A 112 -7.05 -25.54 2.26
N ALA A 113 -6.53 -26.73 1.92
CA ALA A 113 -5.12 -26.93 1.59
C ALA A 113 -4.58 -25.91 0.55
N PRO A 114 -5.21 -25.69 -0.62
CA PRO A 114 -4.72 -24.70 -1.58
C PRO A 114 -4.71 -23.27 -1.02
N PHE A 115 -5.67 -22.90 -0.18
CA PHE A 115 -5.72 -21.57 0.44
C PHE A 115 -4.61 -21.38 1.47
N LEU A 116 -4.31 -22.42 2.26
CA LEU A 116 -3.20 -22.40 3.21
C LEU A 116 -1.84 -22.35 2.49
N LEU A 117 -1.70 -23.07 1.38
CA LEU A 117 -0.50 -22.98 0.55
C LEU A 117 -0.34 -21.57 -0.07
N LEU A 118 -1.45 -20.98 -0.54
CA LEU A 118 -1.48 -19.61 -1.08
C LEU A 118 -1.15 -18.57 0.00
N LEU A 119 -1.56 -18.80 1.26
CA LEU A 119 -1.27 -17.94 2.40
C LEU A 119 0.24 -17.84 2.67
N VAL A 120 1.00 -18.91 2.41
CA VAL A 120 2.47 -18.93 2.45
C VAL A 120 3.04 -18.35 1.15
N GLY A 121 2.54 -18.82 0.01
CA GLY A 121 3.09 -18.53 -1.31
C GLY A 121 2.99 -17.06 -1.68
N ALA A 122 1.89 -16.38 -1.34
CA ALA A 122 1.68 -14.98 -1.69
C ALA A 122 2.68 -14.01 -1.01
N PRO A 123 2.86 -14.03 0.33
CA PRO A 123 3.90 -13.21 0.98
C PRO A 123 5.32 -13.65 0.61
N ALA A 124 5.57 -14.95 0.41
CA ALA A 124 6.87 -15.43 -0.07
C ALA A 124 7.22 -14.85 -1.44
N THR A 125 6.28 -14.94 -2.40
CA THR A 125 6.43 -14.40 -3.76
C THR A 125 6.62 -12.89 -3.72
N THR A 126 5.82 -12.20 -2.90
CA THR A 126 5.94 -10.74 -2.70
C THR A 126 7.31 -10.37 -2.13
N GLY A 127 7.76 -11.08 -1.10
CA GLY A 127 9.06 -10.89 -0.47
C GLY A 127 10.19 -11.05 -1.47
N CYS A 128 10.20 -12.16 -2.23
CA CYS A 128 11.18 -12.42 -3.28
C CYS A 128 11.16 -11.35 -4.38
N LEU A 129 9.97 -10.98 -4.87
CA LEU A 129 9.80 -9.95 -5.89
C LEU A 129 10.37 -8.60 -5.44
N PHE A 130 10.08 -8.18 -4.22
CA PHE A 130 10.58 -6.94 -3.64
C PHE A 130 12.07 -7.00 -3.27
N LEU A 131 12.58 -8.13 -2.79
CA LEU A 131 14.03 -8.28 -2.58
C LEU A 131 14.80 -8.22 -3.91
N TYR A 132 14.23 -8.79 -4.99
CA TYR A 132 14.81 -8.72 -6.33
C TYR A 132 14.77 -7.29 -6.90
N ALA A 133 13.61 -6.64 -6.87
CA ALA A 133 13.45 -5.27 -7.36
C ALA A 133 14.23 -4.25 -6.49
N GLY A 134 14.30 -4.50 -5.19
CA GLY A 134 14.98 -3.67 -4.19
C GLY A 134 16.50 -3.84 -4.14
N ARG A 135 17.13 -4.60 -5.04
CA ARG A 135 18.60 -4.72 -5.09
C ARG A 135 19.32 -3.36 -5.16
N ARG A 136 18.68 -2.37 -5.77
CA ARG A 136 19.17 -0.98 -5.89
C ARG A 136 18.43 0.02 -5.01
N GLU A 137 17.28 -0.35 -4.44
CA GLU A 137 16.46 0.53 -3.61
C GLU A 137 16.16 -0.10 -2.25
N ARG A 138 16.76 0.49 -1.21
CA ARG A 138 16.72 -0.02 0.17
C ARG A 138 15.30 -0.17 0.73
N ARG A 139 14.38 0.72 0.40
CA ARG A 139 12.97 0.69 0.85
C ARG A 139 12.28 -0.59 0.41
N THR A 140 12.37 -0.86 -0.90
CA THR A 140 11.79 -2.03 -1.54
C THR A 140 12.42 -3.29 -0.97
N TRP A 141 13.72 -3.27 -0.70
CA TRP A 141 14.42 -4.38 -0.03
C TRP A 141 13.90 -4.62 1.40
N LEU A 142 13.74 -3.57 2.22
CA LEU A 142 13.24 -3.68 3.60
C LEU A 142 11.81 -4.22 3.64
N LEU A 143 10.96 -3.76 2.73
CA LEU A 143 9.60 -4.27 2.60
C LEU A 143 9.59 -5.73 2.12
N GLY A 144 10.48 -6.10 1.19
CA GLY A 144 10.66 -7.49 0.76
C GLY A 144 11.10 -8.40 1.89
N ALA A 145 12.03 -7.94 2.73
CA ALA A 145 12.42 -8.64 3.95
C ALA A 145 11.23 -8.80 4.91
N TYR A 146 10.44 -7.76 5.15
CA TYR A 146 9.22 -7.85 5.97
C TYR A 146 8.27 -8.97 5.48
N PHE A 147 7.97 -9.01 4.18
CA PHE A 147 7.07 -10.03 3.62
C PHE A 147 7.65 -11.43 3.69
N LEU A 148 8.96 -11.58 3.47
CA LEU A 148 9.63 -12.87 3.57
C LEU A 148 9.67 -13.40 5.01
N LEU A 149 9.99 -12.53 5.98
CA LEU A 149 9.94 -12.87 7.40
C LEU A 149 8.51 -13.23 7.82
N SER A 150 7.51 -12.49 7.32
CA SER A 150 6.09 -12.79 7.57
C SER A 150 5.66 -14.13 6.94
N ALA A 151 6.18 -14.49 5.76
CA ALA A 151 5.90 -15.78 5.13
C ALA A 151 6.44 -16.97 5.95
N ALA A 152 7.55 -16.78 6.68
CA ALA A 152 8.11 -17.80 7.55
C ALA A 152 7.20 -18.17 8.73
N LEU A 153 6.22 -17.32 9.07
CA LEU A 153 5.25 -17.57 10.15
C LEU A 153 4.31 -18.74 9.87
N VAL A 154 3.82 -18.86 8.63
CA VAL A 154 2.63 -19.68 8.31
C VAL A 154 2.93 -21.19 8.38
N ASN A 155 4.20 -21.58 8.56
CA ASN A 155 4.64 -22.95 8.36
C ASN A 155 4.61 -23.99 9.48
N PRO A 156 4.58 -23.67 10.78
CA PRO A 156 4.56 -24.72 11.79
C PRO A 156 3.31 -25.60 11.64
N PHE A 157 2.20 -25.07 11.13
CA PHE A 157 0.95 -25.81 10.91
C PHE A 157 1.03 -26.83 9.76
N ALA A 158 1.52 -26.42 8.58
CA ALA A 158 1.64 -27.33 7.43
C ALA A 158 2.65 -28.46 7.67
N LEU A 159 3.74 -28.13 8.38
CA LEU A 159 4.78 -29.08 8.76
C LEU A 159 4.29 -30.02 9.87
N LEU A 160 3.49 -29.51 10.83
CA LEU A 160 2.82 -30.35 11.85
C LEU A 160 1.83 -31.35 11.25
N GLY A 161 1.05 -30.95 10.23
CA GLY A 161 0.09 -31.86 9.58
C GLY A 161 0.76 -33.02 8.84
N ILE A 162 1.77 -32.69 8.02
CA ILE A 162 2.57 -33.70 7.30
C ILE A 162 3.32 -34.62 8.27
N LEU A 163 3.85 -34.10 9.38
CA LEU A 163 4.53 -34.89 10.40
C LEU A 163 3.60 -35.73 11.28
N ARG A 164 2.33 -35.31 11.46
CA ARG A 164 1.32 -36.13 12.16
C ARG A 164 0.93 -37.36 11.35
N GLY A 165 1.00 -37.29 10.02
CA GLY A 165 0.79 -38.42 9.12
C GLY A 165 2.02 -39.30 8.90
N ALA A 166 3.22 -38.85 9.30
CA ALA A 166 4.45 -39.62 9.17
C ALA A 166 4.57 -40.64 10.32
N PRO A 167 4.98 -41.90 10.05
CA PRO A 167 5.25 -42.86 11.11
C PRO A 167 6.34 -42.31 12.04
N PRO A 168 6.22 -42.46 13.38
CA PRO A 168 7.25 -42.02 14.31
C PRO A 168 8.56 -42.73 13.97
N VAL A 169 9.61 -41.96 13.69
CA VAL A 169 10.92 -42.52 13.35
C VAL A 169 11.65 -42.87 14.65
N GLU A 170 11.44 -44.09 15.16
CA GLU A 170 12.23 -44.59 16.29
C GLU A 170 13.73 -44.70 15.91
N PRO A 171 14.68 -44.34 16.81
CA PRO A 171 14.51 -44.16 18.27
C PRO A 171 14.12 -42.72 18.68
N PHE A 172 13.83 -41.84 17.73
CA PHE A 172 13.47 -40.44 17.96
C PHE A 172 11.94 -40.30 17.92
N GLY A 173 11.24 -40.82 18.94
CA GLY A 173 9.79 -40.64 19.08
C GLY A 173 9.41 -39.19 18.84
N TYR A 174 8.44 -38.92 17.93
CA TYR A 174 8.16 -37.60 17.32
C TYR A 174 9.37 -36.67 17.41
N PRO A 175 10.33 -36.75 16.46
CA PRO A 175 11.67 -36.21 16.61
C PRO A 175 11.64 -34.96 17.45
N ASP A 176 12.46 -34.96 18.52
CA ASP A 176 12.94 -33.78 19.24
C ASP A 176 13.45 -32.78 18.22
N PHE A 177 12.53 -32.16 17.50
CA PHE A 177 12.77 -31.15 16.52
C PHE A 177 13.14 -29.98 17.41
N ALA A 178 14.43 -29.89 17.68
CA ALA A 178 15.17 -28.66 17.75
C ALA A 178 14.98 -27.91 16.42
N PHE A 179 13.72 -27.62 16.07
CA PHE A 179 13.39 -26.60 15.11
C PHE A 179 14.11 -25.35 15.63
N PRO A 180 14.89 -24.66 14.78
CA PRO A 180 15.65 -23.49 15.19
C PRO A 180 14.75 -22.58 16.01
N TYR A 181 15.13 -22.43 17.26
CA TYR A 181 14.41 -21.71 18.30
C TYR A 181 13.99 -20.30 17.86
N ILE A 182 14.62 -19.77 16.81
CA ILE A 182 14.41 -18.45 16.23
C ILE A 182 13.34 -18.51 15.15
N TYR A 183 12.18 -17.91 15.43
CA TYR A 183 11.18 -17.66 14.41
C TYR A 183 11.43 -16.31 13.74
N PRO A 184 11.80 -16.25 12.44
CA PRO A 184 12.19 -14.99 11.80
C PRO A 184 11.08 -13.94 11.81
N PHE A 185 9.82 -14.37 11.75
CA PHE A 185 8.67 -13.47 11.71
C PHE A 185 8.58 -12.53 12.92
N MET A 186 9.14 -12.92 14.08
CA MET A 186 9.16 -12.09 15.29
C MET A 186 9.88 -10.75 15.09
N PHE A 187 10.78 -10.68 14.10
CA PHE A 187 11.53 -9.47 13.76
C PHE A 187 10.93 -8.71 12.58
N ALA A 188 9.85 -9.20 11.94
CA ALA A 188 9.24 -8.55 10.79
C ALA A 188 8.88 -7.06 11.06
N PRO A 189 8.27 -6.68 12.20
CA PRO A 189 7.92 -5.28 12.45
C PRO A 189 9.12 -4.33 12.44
N ALA A 190 10.32 -4.80 12.82
CA ALA A 190 11.54 -3.98 12.77
C ALA A 190 11.90 -3.55 11.34
N PHE A 191 11.71 -4.44 10.36
CA PHE A 191 11.93 -4.12 8.95
C PHE A 191 10.88 -3.15 8.41
N LEU A 192 9.63 -3.26 8.87
CA LEU A 192 8.59 -2.33 8.47
C LEU A 192 8.77 -0.94 9.11
N TRP A 193 9.23 -0.86 10.36
CA TRP A 193 9.63 0.41 10.97
C TRP A 193 10.87 1.02 10.30
N ALA A 194 11.81 0.19 9.85
CA ALA A 194 12.95 0.65 9.06
C ALA A 194 12.49 1.17 7.69
N PHE A 195 11.53 0.51 7.05
CA PHE A 195 10.86 1.00 5.85
C PHE A 195 10.12 2.32 6.12
N ALA A 196 9.40 2.42 7.23
CA ALA A 196 8.66 3.61 7.63
C ALA A 196 9.55 4.81 7.92
N ARG A 197 10.82 4.59 8.27
CA ARG A 197 11.84 5.64 8.37
C ARG A 197 12.24 6.17 6.99
N GLU A 198 12.30 5.30 6.00
CA GLU A 198 12.75 5.63 4.64
C GLU A 198 11.63 6.09 3.70
N CYS A 199 10.38 5.71 3.97
CA CYS A 199 9.20 6.05 3.17
C CYS A 199 8.24 6.95 3.97
N PRO A 200 7.72 8.06 3.42
CA PRO A 200 7.95 8.61 2.07
C PRO A 200 9.30 9.35 1.90
N ARG A 201 9.63 9.74 0.66
CA ARG A 201 10.69 10.75 0.37
C ARG A 201 10.28 12.13 0.91
N VAL A 202 10.44 12.34 2.21
CA VAL A 202 10.18 13.63 2.87
C VAL A 202 11.45 14.18 3.51
N ARG A 203 11.45 15.51 3.75
CA ARG A 203 12.50 16.20 4.50
C ARG A 203 12.60 15.58 5.91
N ARG A 204 13.81 15.20 6.31
CA ARG A 204 14.09 14.56 7.62
C ARG A 204 14.14 15.57 8.76
N GLY A 205 14.05 15.06 9.99
CA GLY A 205 14.17 15.84 11.22
C GLY A 205 12.82 16.19 11.84
N THR A 206 11.78 15.41 11.54
CA THR A 206 10.47 15.49 12.20
C THR A 206 10.41 14.55 13.40
N ARG A 207 9.52 14.82 14.36
CA ARG A 207 9.29 13.92 15.52
C ARG A 207 8.89 12.49 15.08
N LEU A 208 8.29 12.35 13.90
CA LEU A 208 7.91 11.06 13.33
C LEU A 208 9.14 10.24 12.88
N ASP A 209 10.23 10.90 12.48
CA ASP A 209 11.48 10.22 12.11
C ASP A 209 12.17 9.64 13.36
N ASP A 210 12.17 10.40 14.46
CA ASP A 210 12.69 9.93 15.75
C ASP A 210 11.89 8.73 16.26
N LEU A 211 10.55 8.83 16.16
CA LEU A 211 9.65 7.75 16.52
C LEU A 211 9.97 6.49 15.70
N ALA A 212 10.06 6.60 14.37
CA ALA A 212 10.38 5.47 13.51
C ALA A 212 11.75 4.84 13.88
N ARG A 213 12.77 5.66 14.16
CA ARG A 213 14.10 5.20 14.57
C ARG A 213 14.06 4.44 15.90
N ARG A 214 13.36 4.96 16.91
CA ARG A 214 13.19 4.30 18.21
C ARG A 214 12.40 3.00 18.07
N MET A 215 11.34 3.02 17.27
CA MET A 215 10.46 1.87 17.08
C MET A 215 11.11 0.71 16.33
N VAL A 216 12.15 0.94 15.51
CA VAL A 216 13.00 -0.16 15.00
C VAL A 216 13.64 -0.92 16.17
N THR A 217 14.26 -0.20 17.11
CA THR A 217 14.93 -0.79 18.27
C THR A 217 13.93 -1.49 19.19
N VAL A 218 12.79 -0.83 19.47
CA VAL A 218 11.69 -1.43 20.26
C VAL A 218 11.18 -2.70 19.60
N SER A 219 10.99 -2.72 18.28
CA SER A 219 10.53 -3.91 17.55
C SER A 219 11.53 -5.06 17.62
N VAL A 220 12.84 -4.78 17.54
CA VAL A 220 13.88 -5.80 17.73
C VAL A 220 13.85 -6.34 19.16
N LEU A 221 13.74 -5.46 20.17
CA LEU A 221 13.66 -5.86 21.58
C LEU A 221 12.42 -6.72 21.85
N VAL A 222 11.26 -6.31 21.33
CA VAL A 222 10.01 -7.10 21.42
C VAL A 222 10.19 -8.45 20.75
N GLY A 223 10.78 -8.51 19.55
CA GLY A 223 11.11 -9.76 18.87
C GLY A 223 12.01 -10.67 19.70
N CYS A 224 13.06 -10.12 20.33
CA CYS A 224 13.95 -10.86 21.23
C CYS A 224 13.24 -11.37 22.49
N VAL A 225 12.39 -10.55 23.12
CA VAL A 225 11.61 -10.94 24.31
C VAL A 225 10.63 -12.06 23.97
N ILE A 226 9.90 -11.93 22.86
CA ILE A 226 8.98 -12.97 22.37
C ILE A 226 9.76 -14.26 22.05
N TRP A 227 10.93 -14.13 21.43
CA TRP A 227 11.79 -15.26 21.12
C TRP A 227 12.22 -15.99 22.40
N VAL A 228 12.88 -15.29 23.33
CA VAL A 228 13.34 -15.86 24.61
C VAL A 228 12.18 -16.45 25.40
N GLY A 229 11.02 -15.78 25.42
CA GLY A 229 9.80 -16.27 26.06
C GLY A 229 9.32 -17.59 25.44
N THR A 230 9.25 -17.66 24.11
CA THR A 230 8.86 -18.89 23.37
C THR A 230 9.83 -20.04 23.63
N VAL A 231 11.14 -19.77 23.63
CA VAL A 231 12.16 -20.78 23.94
C VAL A 231 12.03 -21.28 25.37
N THR A 232 11.94 -20.36 26.33
CA THR A 232 11.84 -20.70 27.75
C THR A 232 10.58 -21.50 28.04
N TRP A 233 9.45 -21.08 27.46
CA TRP A 233 8.18 -21.80 27.57
C TRP A 233 8.30 -23.22 27.00
N LEU A 234 8.90 -23.38 25.81
CA LEU A 234 9.06 -24.70 25.19
C LEU A 234 9.94 -25.63 26.03
N VAL A 235 11.04 -25.11 26.60
CA VAL A 235 11.91 -25.86 27.51
C VAL A 235 11.16 -26.30 28.77
N LEU A 236 10.36 -25.40 29.36
CA LEU A 236 9.55 -25.72 30.54
C LEU A 236 8.43 -26.72 30.24
N ALA A 237 7.78 -26.60 29.07
CA ALA A 237 6.76 -27.53 28.63
C ALA A 237 7.34 -28.93 28.39
N ARG A 238 8.52 -29.03 27.75
CA ARG A 238 9.25 -30.30 27.60
C ARG A 238 9.66 -30.92 28.94
N ALA A 239 10.00 -30.09 29.92
CA ALA A 239 10.27 -30.54 31.27
C ALA A 239 9.01 -30.93 32.07
N GLY A 240 7.82 -30.91 31.45
CA GLY A 240 6.54 -31.24 32.09
C GLY A 240 6.09 -30.22 33.14
N ARG A 241 6.70 -29.03 33.17
CA ARG A 241 6.43 -28.01 34.20
C ARG A 241 5.27 -27.07 33.84
N VAL A 242 4.92 -26.98 32.57
CA VAL A 242 3.85 -26.11 32.05
C VAL A 242 3.03 -26.88 31.02
N PRO A 243 1.69 -26.80 31.03
CA PRO A 243 0.88 -27.48 30.04
C PRO A 243 1.06 -26.86 28.64
N LEU A 244 1.14 -27.72 27.61
CA LEU A 244 1.23 -27.31 26.21
C LEU A 244 0.06 -26.41 25.77
N ALA A 245 -1.13 -26.55 26.38
CA ALA A 245 -2.30 -25.73 26.08
C ALA A 245 -2.09 -24.21 26.29
N VAL A 246 -1.16 -23.82 27.16
CA VAL A 246 -0.82 -22.40 27.39
C VAL A 246 -0.16 -21.76 26.15
N SER A 247 0.38 -22.55 25.22
CA SER A 247 0.98 -22.01 23.98
C SER A 247 0.01 -21.22 23.12
N TRP A 248 -1.24 -21.70 22.99
CA TRP A 248 -2.21 -21.10 22.05
C TRP A 248 -2.53 -19.66 22.43
N TRP A 249 -2.82 -19.42 23.71
CA TRP A 249 -3.06 -18.08 24.27
C TRP A 249 -1.85 -17.15 24.09
N MET A 250 -0.64 -17.70 24.27
CA MET A 250 0.58 -16.93 24.11
C MET A 250 0.81 -16.55 22.64
N PHE A 251 0.54 -17.45 21.69
CA PHE A 251 0.65 -17.17 20.26
C PHE A 251 -0.33 -16.11 19.80
N ASP A 252 -1.58 -16.14 20.27
CA ASP A 252 -2.58 -15.13 19.92
C ASP A 252 -2.15 -13.73 20.38
N GLY A 253 -1.64 -13.63 21.63
CA GLY A 253 -1.06 -12.38 22.14
C GLY A 253 0.16 -11.90 21.35
N ILE A 254 1.05 -12.83 20.95
CA ILE A 254 2.22 -12.53 20.11
C ILE A 254 1.77 -11.97 18.75
N PHE A 255 0.78 -12.58 18.10
CA PHE A 255 0.28 -12.11 16.81
C PHE A 255 -0.34 -10.73 16.90
N VAL A 256 -1.15 -10.47 17.93
CA VAL A 256 -1.72 -9.15 18.13
C VAL A 256 -0.61 -8.11 18.31
N ALA A 257 0.38 -8.38 19.17
CA ALA A 257 1.49 -7.45 19.41
C ALA A 257 2.27 -7.13 18.12
N LEU A 258 2.65 -8.15 17.34
CA LEU A 258 3.41 -7.95 16.09
C LEU A 258 2.59 -7.24 15.01
N ASN A 259 1.30 -7.53 14.92
CA ASN A 259 0.40 -6.86 13.97
C ASN A 259 0.17 -5.39 14.34
N VAL A 260 -0.04 -5.09 15.63
CA VAL A 260 -0.19 -3.71 16.13
C VAL A 260 1.08 -2.91 15.87
N LEU A 261 2.27 -3.49 16.14
CA LEU A 261 3.55 -2.85 15.82
C LEU A 261 3.69 -2.58 14.32
N SER A 262 3.24 -3.50 13.47
CA SER A 262 3.31 -3.35 12.01
C SER A 262 2.33 -2.29 11.50
N LEU A 263 1.09 -2.26 12.01
CA LEU A 263 0.11 -1.22 11.69
C LEU A 263 0.59 0.16 12.13
N GLY A 264 1.21 0.27 13.31
CA GLY A 264 1.80 1.52 13.79
C GLY A 264 2.81 2.11 12.81
N ALA A 265 3.65 1.27 12.19
CA ALA A 265 4.60 1.72 11.17
C ALA A 265 3.89 2.32 9.95
N VAL A 266 2.80 1.70 9.48
CA VAL A 266 2.02 2.19 8.33
C VAL A 266 1.26 3.47 8.65
N VAL A 267 0.72 3.60 9.87
CA VAL A 267 0.12 4.86 10.32
C VAL A 267 1.14 5.99 10.28
N VAL A 268 2.37 5.76 10.75
CA VAL A 268 3.44 6.76 10.66
C VAL A 268 3.78 7.10 9.21
N VAL A 269 3.87 6.11 8.31
CA VAL A 269 4.08 6.33 6.86
C VAL A 269 2.96 7.22 6.29
N ALA A 270 1.70 6.92 6.59
CA ALA A 270 0.55 7.69 6.11
C ALA A 270 0.53 9.12 6.67
N LEU A 271 0.91 9.31 7.94
CA LEU A 271 1.02 10.64 8.54
C LEU A 271 2.14 11.46 7.89
N ARG A 272 3.31 10.84 7.62
CA ARG A 272 4.43 11.50 6.94
C ARG A 272 4.08 11.90 5.50
N ALA A 273 3.22 11.13 4.82
CA ALA A 273 2.78 11.42 3.45
C ALA A 273 2.12 12.78 3.28
N ARG A 274 1.53 13.36 4.34
CA ARG A 274 0.94 14.71 4.28
C ARG A 274 1.95 15.81 3.94
N THR A 275 3.24 15.55 4.14
CA THR A 275 4.33 16.48 3.86
C THR A 275 5.14 16.11 2.62
N ALA A 276 4.74 15.04 1.92
CA ALA A 276 5.42 14.55 0.73
C ALA A 276 4.90 15.25 -0.55
N PRO A 277 5.70 15.27 -1.63
CA PRO A 277 5.21 15.68 -2.96
C PRO A 277 3.97 14.87 -3.37
N ALA A 278 3.05 15.48 -4.13
CA ALA A 278 1.74 14.91 -4.46
C ALA A 278 1.81 13.48 -5.05
N ASP A 279 2.84 13.19 -5.87
CA ASP A 279 3.04 11.86 -6.46
C ASP A 279 3.42 10.81 -5.41
N GLU A 280 4.29 11.15 -4.48
CA GLU A 280 4.69 10.27 -3.38
C GLU A 280 3.52 10.06 -2.41
N THR A 281 2.74 11.12 -2.14
CA THR A 281 1.53 11.05 -1.31
C THR A 281 0.52 10.05 -1.88
N ARG A 282 0.25 10.12 -3.19
CA ARG A 282 -0.64 9.16 -3.88
C ARG A 282 -0.13 7.72 -3.76
N ARG A 283 1.18 7.50 -3.92
CA ARG A 283 1.80 6.17 -3.75
C ARG A 283 1.67 5.66 -2.33
N VAL A 284 1.90 6.52 -1.34
CA VAL A 284 1.77 6.13 0.07
C VAL A 284 0.31 5.83 0.44
N VAL A 285 -0.65 6.58 -0.08
CA VAL A 285 -2.08 6.28 0.13
C VAL A 285 -2.42 4.91 -0.44
N LEU A 286 -2.01 4.61 -1.68
CA LEU A 286 -2.22 3.28 -2.28
C LEU A 286 -1.52 2.17 -1.51
N PHE A 287 -0.26 2.40 -1.09
CA PHE A 287 0.48 1.49 -0.23
C PHE A 287 -0.26 1.22 1.08
N SER A 288 -0.75 2.27 1.74
CA SER A 288 -1.42 2.18 3.04
C SER A 288 -2.75 1.44 2.93
N ILE A 289 -3.53 1.71 1.88
CA ILE A 289 -4.78 0.97 1.58
C ILE A 289 -4.45 -0.50 1.31
N GLY A 290 -3.47 -0.78 0.44
CA GLY A 290 -3.05 -2.14 0.12
C GLY A 290 -2.56 -2.90 1.35
N PHE A 291 -1.79 -2.25 2.22
CA PHE A 291 -1.31 -2.82 3.47
C PHE A 291 -2.43 -3.05 4.47
N LEU A 292 -3.39 -2.12 4.60
CA LEU A 292 -4.54 -2.27 5.48
C LEU A 292 -5.45 -3.42 5.02
N MET A 293 -5.65 -3.57 3.71
CA MET A 293 -6.34 -4.73 3.15
C MET A 293 -5.57 -6.03 3.41
N TYR A 294 -4.24 -6.02 3.31
CA TYR A 294 -3.45 -7.24 3.46
C TYR A 294 -3.19 -7.65 4.93
N VAL A 295 -2.66 -6.76 5.76
CA VAL A 295 -2.32 -7.01 7.17
C VAL A 295 -3.41 -6.49 8.11
N GLY A 296 -4.05 -5.37 7.79
CA GLY A 296 -5.09 -4.78 8.65
C GLY A 296 -6.30 -5.68 8.85
N LEU A 297 -6.79 -6.36 7.80
CA LEU A 297 -7.87 -7.35 7.93
C LEU A 297 -7.49 -8.50 8.88
N LEU A 298 -6.26 -9.01 8.77
CA LEU A 298 -5.77 -10.08 9.66
C LEU A 298 -5.57 -9.57 11.10
N ALA A 299 -5.04 -8.37 11.25
CA ALA A 299 -4.84 -7.74 12.55
C ALA A 299 -6.16 -7.46 13.26
N ALA A 300 -7.18 -6.99 12.53
CA ALA A 300 -8.53 -6.77 13.06
C ALA A 300 -9.17 -8.09 13.51
N TYR A 301 -9.00 -9.16 12.73
CA TYR A 301 -9.43 -10.51 13.12
C TYR A 301 -8.73 -10.98 14.40
N ASN A 302 -7.39 -10.90 14.46
CA ASN A 302 -6.62 -11.33 15.64
C ASN A 302 -6.95 -10.49 16.88
N LEU A 303 -7.20 -9.19 16.72
CA LEU A 303 -7.61 -8.32 17.80
C LEU A 303 -9.02 -8.65 18.29
N ALA A 304 -9.95 -8.92 17.37
CA ALA A 304 -11.30 -9.34 17.71
C ALA A 304 -11.29 -10.68 18.46
N GLU A 305 -10.49 -11.64 18.02
CA GLU A 305 -10.26 -12.92 18.71
C GLU A 305 -9.74 -12.67 20.14
N ALA A 306 -8.63 -11.93 20.28
CA ALA A 306 -7.98 -11.71 21.57
C ALA A 306 -8.81 -10.90 22.58
N LEU A 307 -9.70 -10.02 22.12
CA LEU A 307 -10.58 -9.23 22.97
C LEU A 307 -11.90 -9.93 23.28
N SER A 308 -12.21 -11.02 22.59
CA SER A 308 -13.51 -11.66 22.75
C SER A 308 -13.54 -12.64 23.92
N PRO A 309 -14.56 -12.58 24.78
CA PRO A 309 -14.69 -13.52 25.90
C PRO A 309 -15.15 -14.88 25.38
N GLY A 310 -14.22 -15.83 25.32
CA GLY A 310 -14.46 -17.21 24.94
C GLY A 310 -13.94 -17.57 23.55
N ASP A 311 -13.73 -18.86 23.33
CA ASP A 311 -13.18 -19.47 22.12
C ASP A 311 -14.15 -19.43 20.92
N TRP A 312 -15.15 -18.54 20.91
CA TRP A 312 -16.23 -18.57 19.91
C TRP A 312 -15.69 -18.37 18.48
N LEU A 313 -14.84 -17.37 18.23
CA LEU A 313 -14.20 -17.17 16.93
C LEU A 313 -13.16 -18.26 16.63
N SER A 314 -12.53 -18.84 17.67
CA SER A 314 -11.62 -19.98 17.54
C SER A 314 -12.34 -21.27 17.06
N ASN A 315 -13.59 -21.48 17.47
CA ASN A 315 -14.45 -22.55 16.94
C ASN A 315 -14.87 -22.30 15.49
N TYR A 316 -14.82 -21.04 15.04
CA TYR A 316 -15.00 -20.63 13.65
C TYR A 316 -13.68 -20.49 12.88
N ARG A 317 -12.51 -20.94 13.41
CA ARG A 317 -11.17 -20.84 12.77
C ARG A 317 -11.05 -21.48 11.40
N TRP A 318 -12.02 -22.32 11.03
CA TRP A 318 -12.10 -22.95 9.71
C TRP A 318 -13.42 -22.63 9.00
N SER A 319 -14.09 -21.56 9.43
CA SER A 319 -15.32 -21.10 8.82
C SER A 319 -15.03 -20.43 7.47
N PRO A 320 -16.00 -20.48 6.54
CA PRO A 320 -15.92 -19.77 5.26
C PRO A 320 -15.61 -18.28 5.38
N GLY A 321 -15.92 -17.64 6.52
CA GLY A 321 -15.58 -16.25 6.79
C GLY A 321 -14.08 -15.95 6.76
N ILE A 322 -13.24 -16.89 7.21
CA ILE A 322 -11.78 -16.75 7.14
C ILE A 322 -11.30 -16.91 5.69
N ALA A 323 -11.89 -17.82 4.92
CA ALA A 323 -11.60 -17.93 3.49
C ALA A 323 -11.93 -16.63 2.73
N VAL A 324 -13.07 -16.00 3.06
CA VAL A 324 -13.44 -14.67 2.52
C VAL A 324 -12.42 -13.60 2.91
N LEU A 325 -11.99 -13.56 4.19
CA LEU A 325 -10.94 -12.66 4.64
C LEU A 325 -9.64 -12.86 3.86
N GLN A 326 -9.20 -14.11 3.61
CA GLN A 326 -8.00 -14.38 2.82
C GLN A 326 -8.16 -13.91 1.37
N LEU A 327 -9.33 -14.10 0.78
CA LEU A 327 -9.62 -13.65 -0.59
C LEU A 327 -9.59 -12.12 -0.70
N LEU A 328 -10.07 -11.42 0.33
CA LEU A 328 -10.00 -9.95 0.43
C LEU A 328 -8.59 -9.39 0.63
N ARG A 329 -7.63 -10.20 1.09
CA ARG A 329 -6.21 -9.78 1.21
C ARG A 329 -5.51 -9.74 -0.14
N PHE A 330 -5.96 -10.53 -1.11
CA PHE A 330 -5.32 -10.69 -2.41
C PHE A 330 -5.26 -9.37 -3.22
N PRO A 331 -6.35 -8.59 -3.34
CA PRO A 331 -6.30 -7.24 -3.93
C PRO A 331 -5.32 -6.30 -3.23
N GLY A 332 -5.18 -6.40 -1.91
CA GLY A 332 -4.24 -5.60 -1.12
C GLY A 332 -2.78 -5.84 -1.52
N LEU A 333 -2.44 -7.09 -1.82
CA LEU A 333 -1.11 -7.49 -2.25
C LEU A 333 -0.76 -6.92 -3.64
N PHE A 334 -1.71 -6.89 -4.57
CA PHE A 334 -1.52 -6.22 -5.86
C PHE A 334 -1.37 -4.70 -5.73
N LEU A 335 -2.16 -4.07 -4.84
CA LEU A 335 -2.01 -2.64 -4.52
C LEU A 335 -0.62 -2.33 -3.97
N LEU A 336 -0.09 -3.19 -3.10
CA LEU A 336 1.27 -3.09 -2.56
C LEU A 336 2.33 -3.24 -3.65
N TRP A 337 2.21 -4.25 -4.52
CA TRP A 337 3.13 -4.44 -5.65
C TRP A 337 3.15 -3.21 -6.54
N TYR A 338 1.98 -2.67 -6.86
CA TYR A 338 1.87 -1.47 -7.65
C TYR A 338 2.53 -0.28 -6.96
N ALA A 339 2.17 0.01 -5.71
CA ALA A 339 2.67 1.19 -4.99
C ALA A 339 4.20 1.24 -4.88
N VAL A 340 4.86 0.06 -4.87
CA VAL A 340 6.29 -0.08 -4.66
C VAL A 340 7.07 -0.27 -5.97
N LEU A 341 6.54 -1.04 -6.92
CA LEU A 341 7.25 -1.39 -8.16
C LEU A 341 6.91 -0.45 -9.32
N ALA A 342 5.79 0.26 -9.29
CA ALA A 342 5.36 1.16 -10.34
C ALA A 342 6.11 2.51 -10.29
N VAL A 343 7.45 2.47 -10.20
CA VAL A 343 8.30 3.66 -10.22
C VAL A 343 8.20 4.41 -11.55
N ARG A 344 7.85 3.70 -12.65
CA ARG A 344 7.70 4.24 -14.02
C ARG A 344 6.51 3.70 -14.82
N VAL A 345 5.61 2.96 -14.17
CA VAL A 345 4.47 2.35 -14.88
C VAL A 345 3.39 3.43 -15.09
N PRO A 346 2.72 3.48 -16.26
CA PRO A 346 1.55 4.32 -16.49
C PRO A 346 0.62 4.31 -15.27
N HIS A 347 0.02 5.46 -14.95
CA HIS A 347 -0.77 5.68 -13.73
C HIS A 347 -1.69 4.47 -13.45
N MET A 348 -1.87 4.06 -12.19
CA MET A 348 -2.64 2.85 -11.84
C MET A 348 -4.01 2.88 -12.49
N ARG A 349 -4.55 4.09 -12.58
CA ARG A 349 -5.71 4.44 -13.37
C ARG A 349 -5.58 3.81 -14.75
N GLU A 350 -4.61 4.14 -15.59
CA GLU A 350 -4.38 3.59 -16.92
C GLU A 350 -4.23 2.07 -16.97
N VAL A 351 -3.53 1.44 -16.02
CA VAL A 351 -3.41 -0.04 -16.00
C VAL A 351 -4.74 -0.68 -15.64
N VAL A 352 -5.40 -0.24 -14.56
CA VAL A 352 -6.74 -0.69 -14.15
C VAL A 352 -7.75 -0.42 -15.25
N ARG A 353 -7.66 0.75 -15.90
CA ARG A 353 -8.47 1.17 -17.04
C ARG A 353 -8.22 0.30 -18.27
N ALA A 354 -6.96 -0.02 -18.60
CA ALA A 354 -6.61 -0.91 -19.70
C ALA A 354 -7.06 -2.34 -19.41
N SER A 355 -6.93 -2.81 -18.16
CA SER A 355 -7.40 -4.11 -17.71
C SER A 355 -8.93 -4.20 -17.74
N LEU A 356 -9.64 -3.20 -17.20
CA LEU A 356 -11.11 -3.10 -17.28
C LEU A 356 -11.58 -2.98 -18.72
N ARG A 357 -10.94 -2.14 -19.54
CA ARG A 357 -11.26 -2.03 -20.97
C ARG A 357 -10.98 -3.34 -21.68
N ARG A 358 -9.90 -4.05 -21.38
CA ARG A 358 -9.58 -5.37 -21.96
C ARG A 358 -10.59 -6.43 -21.53
N LEU A 359 -10.98 -6.44 -20.25
CA LEU A 359 -12.01 -7.30 -19.69
C LEU A 359 -13.37 -7.02 -20.35
N LEU A 360 -13.76 -5.74 -20.45
CA LEU A 360 -15.01 -5.29 -21.04
C LEU A 360 -15.02 -5.37 -22.57
N THR A 361 -13.88 -5.30 -23.27
CA THR A 361 -13.83 -5.43 -24.75
C THR A 361 -13.81 -6.89 -25.18
N ARG A 362 -13.25 -7.78 -24.36
CA ARG A 362 -13.24 -9.22 -24.60
C ARG A 362 -14.37 -9.87 -23.82
N GLY A 363 -15.57 -9.90 -24.41
CA GLY A 363 -16.76 -10.50 -23.79
C GLY A 363 -16.54 -11.95 -23.31
N TRP A 364 -15.64 -12.70 -23.95
CA TRP A 364 -15.27 -14.04 -23.50
C TRP A 364 -14.54 -14.07 -22.14
N LEU A 365 -13.79 -13.03 -21.76
CA LEU A 365 -13.17 -12.94 -20.43
C LEU A 365 -14.22 -12.74 -19.34
N LEU A 366 -15.26 -11.93 -19.60
CA LEU A 366 -16.41 -11.81 -18.69
C LEU A 366 -17.21 -13.12 -18.64
N ALA A 367 -17.34 -13.81 -19.77
CA ALA A 367 -17.96 -15.12 -19.82
C ALA A 367 -17.18 -16.13 -18.97
N ILE A 368 -15.83 -16.14 -19.02
CA ILE A 368 -15.00 -16.96 -18.12
C ILE A 368 -15.15 -16.51 -16.66
N GLY A 369 -15.13 -15.21 -16.40
CA GLY A 369 -15.30 -14.65 -15.05
C GLY A 369 -16.65 -15.00 -14.42
N ALA A 370 -17.70 -15.17 -15.22
CA ALA A 370 -19.00 -15.67 -14.78
C ALA A 370 -19.06 -17.20 -14.73
N ALA A 371 -18.50 -17.88 -15.73
CA ALA A 371 -18.56 -19.33 -15.89
C ALA A 371 -17.74 -20.08 -14.86
N VAL A 372 -16.56 -19.57 -14.46
CA VAL A 372 -15.71 -20.24 -13.46
C VAL A 372 -16.40 -20.31 -12.09
N PRO A 373 -16.88 -19.20 -11.50
CA PRO A 373 -17.62 -19.28 -10.24
C PRO A 373 -18.90 -20.11 -10.37
N ALA A 374 -19.62 -20.00 -11.49
CA ALA A 374 -20.82 -20.81 -11.73
C ALA A 374 -20.52 -22.31 -11.82
N ALA A 375 -19.44 -22.70 -12.52
CA ALA A 375 -19.01 -24.09 -12.62
C ALA A 375 -18.55 -24.64 -11.27
N VAL A 376 -17.81 -23.85 -10.48
CA VAL A 376 -17.44 -24.22 -9.11
C VAL A 376 -18.68 -24.38 -8.22
N LEU A 377 -19.68 -23.51 -8.38
CA LEU A 377 -20.93 -23.57 -7.63
C LEU A 377 -21.75 -24.82 -8.01
N VAL A 378 -21.82 -25.16 -9.30
CA VAL A 378 -22.44 -26.41 -9.78
C VAL A 378 -21.69 -27.63 -9.27
N TRP A 379 -20.36 -27.61 -9.29
CA TRP A 379 -19.51 -28.69 -8.78
C TRP A 379 -19.69 -28.89 -7.27
N LEU A 380 -19.76 -27.80 -6.48
CA LEU A 380 -20.03 -27.85 -5.05
C LEU A 380 -21.41 -28.46 -4.75
N LEU A 381 -22.44 -28.06 -5.50
CA LEU A 381 -23.79 -28.63 -5.35
C LEU A 381 -23.83 -30.11 -5.76
N ALA A 382 -23.13 -30.50 -6.84
CA ALA A 382 -23.11 -31.87 -7.32
C ALA A 382 -22.37 -32.82 -6.36
N ASN A 383 -21.34 -32.33 -5.67
CA ASN A 383 -20.56 -33.14 -4.71
C ASN A 383 -21.20 -33.26 -3.32
N ARG A 384 -22.33 -32.59 -3.07
CA ARG A 384 -23.07 -32.70 -1.81
C ARG A 384 -24.54 -33.07 -2.03
N PRO A 385 -24.82 -34.24 -2.64
CA PRO A 385 -26.18 -34.64 -2.97
C PRO A 385 -27.05 -34.89 -1.73
N GLU A 386 -26.45 -35.10 -0.57
CA GLU A 386 -27.15 -35.43 0.68
C GLU A 386 -27.60 -34.20 1.49
N GLU A 387 -27.10 -33.01 1.14
CA GLU A 387 -27.48 -31.76 1.79
C GLU A 387 -28.60 -31.06 1.03
N ALA A 388 -29.58 -30.51 1.74
CA ALA A 388 -30.63 -29.71 1.10
C ALA A 388 -30.00 -28.49 0.41
N VAL A 389 -30.44 -28.17 -0.81
CA VAL A 389 -29.91 -27.05 -1.61
C VAL A 389 -29.92 -25.73 -0.82
N GLY A 390 -30.92 -25.51 0.03
CA GLY A 390 -30.98 -24.33 0.91
C GLY A 390 -29.88 -24.27 1.96
N ALA A 391 -29.42 -25.41 2.47
CA ALA A 391 -28.31 -25.49 3.43
C ALA A 391 -26.97 -25.18 2.73
N VAL A 392 -26.75 -25.74 1.54
CA VAL A 392 -25.54 -25.46 0.73
C VAL A 392 -25.55 -23.99 0.27
N ALA A 393 -26.70 -23.44 -0.14
CA ALA A 393 -26.83 -22.04 -0.52
C ALA A 393 -26.67 -21.05 0.65
N ALA A 394 -26.86 -21.50 1.89
CA ALA A 394 -26.58 -20.71 3.08
C ALA A 394 -25.07 -20.62 3.39
N GLU A 395 -24.22 -21.44 2.76
CA GLU A 395 -22.78 -21.37 2.95
C GLU A 395 -22.20 -20.04 2.41
N PRO A 396 -21.38 -19.31 3.19
CA PRO A 396 -20.82 -18.04 2.76
C PRO A 396 -19.95 -18.13 1.50
N LEU A 397 -19.31 -19.29 1.26
CA LEU A 397 -18.54 -19.52 0.04
C LEU A 397 -19.44 -19.58 -1.19
N VAL A 398 -20.57 -20.31 -1.10
CA VAL A 398 -21.56 -20.42 -2.18
C VAL A 398 -22.23 -19.08 -2.43
N GLN A 399 -22.52 -18.31 -1.38
CA GLN A 399 -23.04 -16.94 -1.51
C GLN A 399 -22.04 -16.01 -2.19
N LEU A 400 -20.75 -16.09 -1.83
CA LEU A 400 -19.69 -15.29 -2.46
C LEU A 400 -19.56 -15.65 -3.95
N LEU A 401 -19.47 -16.95 -4.27
CA LEU A 401 -19.38 -17.42 -5.66
C LEU A 401 -20.61 -17.02 -6.47
N GLY A 402 -21.80 -17.11 -5.89
CA GLY A 402 -23.05 -16.65 -6.50
C GLY A 402 -23.05 -15.13 -6.74
N ALA A 403 -22.60 -14.34 -5.77
CA ALA A 403 -22.46 -12.89 -5.91
C ALA A 403 -21.45 -12.52 -7.01
N VAL A 404 -20.30 -13.20 -7.09
CA VAL A 404 -19.28 -12.97 -8.13
C VAL A 404 -19.81 -13.36 -9.51
N ALA A 405 -20.52 -14.49 -9.63
CA ALA A 405 -21.17 -14.90 -10.87
C ALA A 405 -22.21 -13.86 -11.31
N ALA A 406 -23.08 -13.41 -10.40
CA ALA A 406 -24.10 -12.41 -10.66
C ALA A 406 -23.50 -11.06 -11.06
N LEU A 407 -22.45 -10.59 -10.37
CA LEU A 407 -21.71 -9.37 -10.73
C LEU A 407 -21.08 -9.46 -12.10
N SER A 408 -20.48 -10.61 -12.45
CA SER A 408 -19.87 -10.83 -13.76
C SER A 408 -20.92 -10.83 -14.88
N LEU A 409 -22.08 -11.45 -14.65
CA LEU A 409 -23.23 -11.42 -15.56
C LEU A 409 -23.80 -10.01 -15.71
N LEU A 410 -23.96 -9.27 -14.61
CA LEU A 410 -24.42 -7.89 -14.62
C LEU A 410 -23.44 -6.98 -15.40
N ALA A 411 -22.13 -7.15 -15.16
CA ALA A 411 -21.10 -6.44 -15.91
C ALA A 411 -21.14 -6.78 -17.41
N ALA A 412 -21.44 -8.03 -17.78
CA ALA A 412 -21.65 -8.44 -19.17
C ALA A 412 -22.92 -7.80 -19.78
N ALA A 413 -24.02 -7.74 -19.03
CA ALA A 413 -25.27 -7.14 -19.50
C ALA A 413 -25.15 -5.63 -19.72
N VAL A 414 -24.48 -4.92 -18.81
CA VAL A 414 -24.29 -3.45 -18.85
C VAL A 414 -22.99 -3.07 -19.59
N ARG A 415 -22.30 -4.03 -20.20
CA ARG A 415 -20.98 -3.89 -20.84
C ARG A 415 -20.87 -2.67 -21.75
N ARG A 416 -21.84 -2.45 -22.66
CA ARG A 416 -21.80 -1.30 -23.60
C ARG A 416 -21.86 0.03 -22.87
N GLN A 417 -22.73 0.16 -21.87
CA GLN A 417 -22.85 1.39 -21.08
C GLN A 417 -21.61 1.61 -20.20
N LEU A 418 -21.06 0.53 -19.64
CA LEU A 418 -19.81 0.56 -18.88
C LEU A 418 -18.65 1.02 -19.76
N LEU A 419 -18.51 0.50 -20.99
CA LEU A 419 -17.48 0.93 -21.93
C LEU A 419 -17.62 2.40 -22.31
N VAL A 420 -18.83 2.88 -22.62
CA VAL A 420 -19.05 4.30 -22.96
C VAL A 420 -18.73 5.21 -21.78
N ARG A 421 -19.16 4.85 -20.56
CA ARG A 421 -18.82 5.62 -19.36
C ARG A 421 -17.33 5.56 -19.04
N LEU A 422 -16.70 4.42 -19.25
CA LEU A 422 -15.28 4.20 -19.01
C LEU A 422 -14.46 4.99 -20.03
N ASP A 423 -14.78 4.92 -21.33
CA ASP A 423 -14.11 5.67 -22.41
C ASP A 423 -14.27 7.19 -22.23
N ALA A 424 -15.48 7.68 -21.92
CA ALA A 424 -15.72 9.09 -21.60
C ALA A 424 -14.96 9.57 -20.33
N TRP A 425 -14.66 8.65 -19.42
CA TRP A 425 -13.85 8.93 -18.23
C TRP A 425 -12.34 8.71 -18.46
N LEU A 426 -11.95 7.94 -19.48
CA LEU A 426 -10.56 7.59 -19.82
C LEU A 426 -9.91 8.65 -20.69
N TYR A 427 -10.58 9.02 -21.78
CA TYR A 427 -10.04 9.85 -22.84
C TYR A 427 -11.07 10.92 -23.22
N PRO A 428 -11.20 11.98 -22.39
CA PRO A 428 -12.04 13.12 -22.73
C PRO A 428 -11.71 13.68 -24.12
N ASP A 429 -10.40 13.68 -24.45
CA ASP A 429 -9.85 14.24 -25.69
C ASP A 429 -10.19 13.42 -26.94
N THR A 430 -10.54 12.14 -26.80
CA THR A 430 -10.98 11.29 -27.93
C THR A 430 -12.50 11.12 -27.99
N ALA A 431 -13.24 11.69 -27.03
CA ALA A 431 -14.68 11.73 -27.13
C ALA A 431 -15.05 12.50 -28.41
N ASP A 432 -16.02 12.01 -29.18
CA ASP A 432 -16.48 12.71 -30.37
C ASP A 432 -17.06 14.08 -29.97
N GLN A 433 -16.20 15.11 -30.04
CA GLN A 433 -16.54 16.46 -29.62
C GLN A 433 -17.74 16.99 -30.40
N ARG A 434 -17.95 16.51 -31.63
CA ARG A 434 -19.11 16.89 -32.45
C ARG A 434 -20.40 16.38 -31.82
N GLN A 435 -20.42 15.14 -31.36
CA GLN A 435 -21.58 14.56 -30.69
C GLN A 435 -21.84 15.23 -29.33
N VAL A 436 -20.77 15.48 -28.56
CA VAL A 436 -20.87 16.17 -27.26
C VAL A 436 -21.40 17.60 -27.41
N LEU A 437 -20.96 18.33 -28.44
CA LEU A 437 -21.44 19.69 -28.75
C LEU A 437 -22.87 19.69 -29.32
N ALA A 438 -23.24 18.70 -30.14
CA ALA A 438 -24.60 18.55 -30.67
C ALA A 438 -25.62 18.24 -29.55
N ASP A 439 -25.27 17.36 -28.62
CA ASP A 439 -26.07 17.07 -27.43
C ASP A 439 -26.18 18.31 -26.53
N ALA A 440 -25.09 19.06 -26.38
CA ALA A 440 -25.06 20.28 -25.57
C ALA A 440 -25.90 21.39 -26.16
N THR A 441 -25.83 21.64 -27.48
CA THR A 441 -26.66 22.63 -28.16
C THR A 441 -28.14 22.27 -28.08
N THR A 442 -28.48 20.99 -28.26
CA THR A 442 -29.87 20.51 -28.09
C THR A 442 -30.36 20.67 -26.65
N ALA A 443 -29.50 20.44 -25.66
CA ALA A 443 -29.84 20.62 -24.26
C ALA A 443 -29.96 22.11 -23.86
N LEU A 444 -29.07 22.97 -24.36
CA LEU A 444 -29.08 24.42 -24.13
C LEU A 444 -30.31 25.07 -24.76
N ALA A 445 -30.72 24.65 -25.96
CA ALA A 445 -31.94 25.14 -26.60
C ALA A 445 -33.22 24.84 -25.81
N LYS A 446 -33.19 23.84 -24.91
CA LYS A 446 -34.30 23.45 -24.04
C LYS A 446 -34.17 24.00 -22.61
N ALA A 447 -33.07 24.69 -22.29
CA ALA A 447 -32.82 25.18 -20.95
C ALA A 447 -33.61 26.47 -20.70
N GLY A 448 -34.50 26.45 -19.71
CA GLY A 448 -35.34 27.59 -19.34
C GLY A 448 -34.77 28.48 -18.24
N HIS A 449 -33.70 28.03 -17.56
CA HIS A 449 -33.10 28.73 -16.41
C HIS A 449 -31.57 28.73 -16.47
N ILE A 450 -30.95 29.78 -15.92
CA ILE A 450 -29.49 29.96 -15.91
C ILE A 450 -28.75 28.84 -15.16
N THR A 451 -29.36 28.28 -14.11
CA THR A 451 -28.83 27.13 -13.37
C THR A 451 -28.79 25.86 -14.23
N GLN A 452 -29.76 25.68 -15.14
CA GLN A 452 -29.75 24.58 -16.11
C GLN A 452 -28.66 24.78 -17.15
N VAL A 453 -28.49 26.02 -17.64
CA VAL A 453 -27.40 26.38 -18.56
C VAL A 453 -26.05 26.09 -17.93
N SER A 454 -25.79 26.57 -16.71
CA SER A 454 -24.55 26.30 -15.97
C SER A 454 -24.29 24.79 -15.82
N ARG A 455 -25.31 24.02 -15.44
CA ARG A 455 -25.19 22.55 -15.30
C ARG A 455 -24.89 21.86 -16.63
N ILE A 456 -25.50 22.29 -17.73
CA ILE A 456 -25.27 21.74 -19.06
C ILE A 456 -23.85 22.09 -19.52
N VAL A 457 -23.43 23.35 -19.43
CA VAL A 457 -22.08 23.80 -19.81
C VAL A 457 -21.02 23.05 -19.01
N ARG A 458 -21.17 22.95 -17.69
CA ARG A 458 -20.25 22.20 -16.81
C ARG A 458 -20.16 20.73 -17.19
N ARG A 459 -21.31 20.09 -17.46
CA ARG A 459 -21.35 18.68 -17.88
C ARG A 459 -20.67 18.46 -19.23
N THR A 460 -20.88 19.38 -20.17
CA THR A 460 -20.30 19.33 -21.51
C THR A 460 -18.79 19.57 -21.46
N ALA A 461 -18.35 20.61 -20.76
CA ALA A 461 -16.93 20.93 -20.61
C ALA A 461 -16.17 19.82 -19.88
N ARG A 462 -16.77 19.21 -18.84
CA ARG A 462 -16.19 18.04 -18.16
C ARG A 462 -16.08 16.82 -19.08
N ARG A 463 -17.02 16.64 -20.01
CA ARG A 463 -17.02 15.52 -20.98
C ARG A 463 -16.07 15.75 -22.15
N GLY A 464 -15.98 16.97 -22.66
CA GLY A 464 -15.18 17.32 -23.83
C GLY A 464 -13.73 17.67 -23.50
N CYS A 465 -13.49 18.31 -22.37
CA CYS A 465 -12.16 18.84 -22.00
C CYS A 465 -11.58 18.16 -20.75
N GLY A 466 -12.32 17.26 -20.08
CA GLY A 466 -11.83 16.52 -18.91
C GLY A 466 -11.56 17.35 -17.65
N ALA A 467 -11.70 18.68 -17.72
CA ALA A 467 -11.41 19.61 -16.64
C ALA A 467 -12.68 19.93 -15.81
N PRO A 468 -12.54 20.21 -14.50
CA PRO A 468 -13.59 20.86 -13.75
C PRO A 468 -13.80 22.27 -14.30
N VAL A 469 -15.03 22.61 -14.66
CA VAL A 469 -15.40 23.93 -15.20
C VAL A 469 -16.58 24.45 -14.40
N SER A 470 -16.57 25.75 -14.14
CA SER A 470 -17.69 26.47 -13.55
C SER A 470 -18.01 27.68 -14.40
N LEU A 471 -19.27 28.08 -14.39
CA LEU A 471 -19.78 29.21 -15.16
C LEU A 471 -20.16 30.32 -14.20
N LEU A 472 -19.45 31.44 -14.27
CA LEU A 472 -19.84 32.66 -13.56
C LEU A 472 -20.73 33.49 -14.48
N VAL A 473 -21.87 33.95 -13.96
CA VAL A 473 -22.86 34.72 -14.71
C VAL A 473 -23.19 36.00 -13.98
N ARG A 474 -23.36 37.07 -14.74
CA ARG A 474 -23.94 38.31 -14.22
C ARG A 474 -25.44 38.08 -13.99
N THR A 475 -25.89 38.23 -12.75
CA THR A 475 -27.30 38.10 -12.42
C THR A 475 -27.89 39.51 -12.33
N ASP A 476 -28.92 39.81 -13.13
CA ASP A 476 -29.48 41.17 -13.22
C ASP A 476 -30.25 41.59 -11.94
N ASP A 477 -30.50 40.67 -11.00
CA ASP A 477 -31.26 40.92 -9.75
C ASP A 477 -30.47 41.67 -8.66
N ALA A 478 -29.16 41.85 -8.79
CA ALA A 478 -28.33 42.53 -7.79
C ALA A 478 -27.88 43.91 -8.29
N ALA A 479 -28.77 44.89 -8.26
CA ALA A 479 -28.49 46.28 -8.66
C ALA A 479 -27.40 46.99 -7.82
N GLU A 480 -26.88 46.36 -6.76
CA GLU A 480 -25.88 46.96 -5.85
C GLU A 480 -24.51 46.28 -5.85
N THR A 481 -24.37 45.08 -6.43
CA THR A 481 -23.07 44.38 -6.52
C THR A 481 -22.92 43.83 -7.93
N GLU A 482 -22.06 44.45 -8.73
CA GLU A 482 -21.74 44.04 -10.09
C GLU A 482 -20.93 42.72 -10.15
N ASP A 483 -21.12 41.81 -9.21
CA ASP A 483 -20.30 40.62 -9.05
C ASP A 483 -20.76 39.49 -9.98
N LEU A 484 -19.79 38.74 -10.50
CA LEU A 484 -20.00 37.53 -11.26
C LEU A 484 -20.20 36.36 -10.30
N ASN A 485 -21.39 35.78 -10.32
CA ASN A 485 -21.79 34.74 -9.36
C ASN A 485 -21.86 33.38 -10.07
N ASP A 486 -21.42 32.31 -9.40
CA ASP A 486 -21.75 30.95 -9.84
C ASP A 486 -23.22 30.67 -9.51
N PRO A 487 -24.08 30.36 -10.50
CA PRO A 487 -25.48 30.01 -10.26
C PRO A 487 -25.68 28.82 -9.30
N ASN A 488 -24.65 28.01 -9.04
CA ASN A 488 -24.70 26.89 -8.08
C ASN A 488 -24.09 27.22 -6.71
N GLY A 489 -23.36 28.34 -6.58
CA GLY A 489 -22.66 28.72 -5.36
C GLY A 489 -21.46 27.84 -4.99
N ASP A 490 -20.88 27.09 -5.94
CA ASP A 490 -19.72 26.23 -5.66
C ASP A 490 -18.41 27.04 -5.60
N ILE A 491 -18.37 28.20 -6.26
CA ILE A 491 -17.20 29.09 -6.32
C ILE A 491 -17.56 30.45 -5.73
N PRO A 492 -16.65 31.08 -4.96
CA PRO A 492 -16.86 32.44 -4.46
C PRO A 492 -17.13 33.42 -5.61
N PRO A 493 -17.98 34.45 -5.38
CA PRO A 493 -18.24 35.46 -6.38
C PRO A 493 -16.97 36.19 -6.78
N LEU A 494 -16.86 36.55 -8.06
CA LEU A 494 -15.75 37.32 -8.59
C LEU A 494 -16.21 38.76 -8.85
N ALA A 495 -15.57 39.71 -8.18
CA ALA A 495 -15.90 41.12 -8.34
C ALA A 495 -15.60 41.60 -9.77
N ARG A 496 -16.46 42.43 -10.35
CA ARG A 496 -16.23 42.95 -11.72
C ARG A 496 -15.02 43.87 -11.84
N VAL A 497 -14.62 44.49 -10.73
CA VAL A 497 -13.37 45.27 -10.63
C VAL A 497 -12.12 44.38 -10.58
N SER A 498 -12.27 43.05 -10.54
CA SER A 498 -11.16 42.10 -10.60
C SER A 498 -10.32 42.32 -11.86
N ALA A 499 -9.00 42.22 -11.71
CA ALA A 499 -8.08 42.30 -12.84
C ALA A 499 -8.33 41.16 -13.82
N ILE A 500 -8.78 39.99 -13.35
CA ILE A 500 -9.11 38.82 -14.18
C ILE A 500 -10.25 39.18 -15.15
N VAL A 501 -11.32 39.79 -14.64
CA VAL A 501 -12.49 40.18 -15.44
C VAL A 501 -12.09 41.23 -16.47
N HIS A 502 -11.36 42.26 -16.03
CA HIS A 502 -10.96 43.34 -16.92
C HIS A 502 -10.00 42.85 -18.03
N MET A 503 -9.09 41.93 -17.71
CA MET A 503 -8.22 41.29 -18.69
C MET A 503 -9.01 40.43 -19.69
N LEU A 504 -10.00 39.66 -19.23
CA LEU A 504 -10.87 38.88 -20.12
C LEU A 504 -11.67 39.77 -21.08
N GLU A 505 -12.22 40.88 -20.58
CA GLU A 505 -12.93 41.87 -21.40
C GLU A 505 -12.02 42.56 -22.41
N THR A 506 -10.78 42.89 -22.02
CA THR A 506 -9.82 43.60 -22.88
C THR A 506 -9.21 42.70 -23.96
N VAL A 507 -8.88 41.46 -23.61
CA VAL A 507 -8.23 40.50 -24.52
C VAL A 507 -9.25 39.78 -25.41
N GLY A 508 -10.50 39.63 -24.96
CA GLY A 508 -11.57 39.00 -25.75
C GLY A 508 -11.32 37.52 -26.06
N GLY A 509 -10.53 36.83 -25.24
CA GLY A 509 -10.08 35.46 -25.47
C GLY A 509 -9.88 34.68 -24.17
N THR A 510 -9.04 33.64 -24.24
CA THR A 510 -8.71 32.80 -23.08
C THR A 510 -7.58 33.40 -22.27
N LEU A 511 -7.79 33.54 -20.96
CA LEU A 511 -6.75 33.94 -20.01
C LEU A 511 -6.25 32.73 -19.22
N CYS A 512 -4.93 32.48 -19.21
CA CYS A 512 -4.33 31.41 -18.41
C CYS A 512 -3.82 31.96 -17.06
N VAL A 513 -4.47 31.55 -15.97
CA VAL A 513 -4.14 31.95 -14.60
C VAL A 513 -3.89 30.70 -13.76
N HIS A 514 -2.63 30.43 -13.39
CA HIS A 514 -2.21 29.26 -12.62
C HIS A 514 -1.00 29.61 -11.73
N PRO A 515 -1.00 29.26 -10.43
CA PRO A 515 0.05 29.67 -9.49
C PRO A 515 1.42 29.04 -9.78
N ASP A 516 1.44 27.83 -10.33
CA ASP A 516 2.68 27.07 -10.58
C ASP A 516 3.22 27.19 -12.03
N ASP A 517 2.62 28.04 -12.87
CA ASP A 517 3.05 28.20 -14.26
C ASP A 517 3.74 29.56 -14.47
N ASP A 518 5.04 29.53 -14.78
CA ASP A 518 5.85 30.74 -15.01
C ASP A 518 5.36 31.57 -16.21
N THR A 519 4.59 30.96 -17.12
CA THR A 519 3.98 31.66 -18.27
C THR A 519 2.61 32.26 -17.95
N SER A 520 2.12 32.06 -16.73
CA SER A 520 0.82 32.54 -16.30
C SER A 520 0.82 34.01 -15.87
N TYR A 521 -0.31 34.67 -16.08
CA TYR A 521 -0.59 36.01 -15.55
C TYR A 521 -0.79 36.05 -14.03
N PHE A 522 -0.70 34.91 -13.32
CA PHE A 522 -0.90 34.84 -11.86
C PHE A 522 0.00 35.82 -11.07
N SER A 523 1.26 35.97 -11.50
CA SER A 523 2.21 36.90 -10.89
C SER A 523 1.85 38.38 -11.11
N LEU A 524 0.93 38.69 -12.03
CA LEU A 524 0.49 40.06 -12.33
C LEU A 524 -0.84 40.41 -11.65
N LEU A 525 -1.51 39.43 -11.03
CA LEU A 525 -2.77 39.64 -10.33
C LEU A 525 -2.59 40.33 -8.96
N LEU A 526 -3.63 41.05 -8.54
CA LEU A 526 -3.75 41.61 -7.19
C LEU A 526 -3.94 40.49 -6.15
N ASP A 527 -3.63 40.77 -4.89
CA ASP A 527 -3.66 39.74 -3.83
C ASP A 527 -5.04 39.10 -3.63
N ASP A 528 -6.12 39.85 -3.80
CA ASP A 528 -7.49 39.32 -3.65
C ASP A 528 -7.86 38.38 -4.81
N ASP A 529 -7.46 38.71 -6.05
CA ASP A 529 -7.61 37.84 -7.21
C ASP A 529 -6.74 36.58 -7.10
N ARG A 530 -5.53 36.70 -6.54
CA ARG A 530 -4.66 35.54 -6.28
C ARG A 530 -5.26 34.60 -5.26
N ARG A 531 -5.86 35.12 -4.18
CA ARG A 531 -6.56 34.29 -3.18
C ARG A 531 -7.73 33.57 -3.82
N TRP A 532 -8.54 34.28 -4.61
CA TRP A 532 -9.68 33.68 -5.33
C TRP A 532 -9.28 32.53 -6.27
N VAL A 533 -8.10 32.61 -6.90
CA VAL A 533 -7.58 31.53 -7.77
C VAL A 533 -7.07 30.31 -6.99
N VAL A 534 -6.59 30.53 -5.76
CA VAL A 534 -5.99 29.47 -4.92
C VAL A 534 -7.04 28.76 -4.07
N ASP A 535 -8.09 29.48 -3.66
CA ASP A 535 -9.27 28.96 -2.95
C ASP A 535 -10.15 28.11 -3.86
#